data_AF-A0A2V9LRS8-F1
#
_entry.id   AF-A0A2V9LRS8-F1
#
_cell.length_a   1.000
_cell.length_b   1.000
_cell.length_c   1.000
_cell.angle_alpha   90.00
_cell.angle_beta   90.00
_cell.angle_gamma   90.00
#
_symmetry.space_group_name_H-M   'P 1'
#
loop_
_entity.id
_entity.type
_entity.pdbx_description
1 polymer ?
#
loop_
_entity_poly.entity_id
_entity_poly.type
_entity_poly.pdbx_seq_one_letter_code
_entity_poly.pdbx_strand_id
1 'polypeptide(L)'
;MTFLRYFLYVLGAALLSAVVGGVFASVVALVSPEFVKGLFSPPNDASLPRYAAAVGMIWGVFIGAGVMGFCLGLVTLVQMARALTKKKGEDRAPDV
;
A
#
# COMPACT_ATOMS: atom_id res chain seq x y z
N MET A 1 -16.79 -17.95 -3.43
CA MET A 1 -17.29 -16.65 -2.92
C MET A 1 -16.36 -15.95 -1.92
N THR A 2 -15.21 -16.53 -1.54
CA THR A 2 -14.26 -15.93 -0.58
C THR A 2 -13.31 -14.90 -1.22
N PHE A 3 -12.91 -15.12 -2.48
CA PHE A 3 -11.95 -14.26 -3.19
C PHE A 3 -12.44 -12.81 -3.38
N LEU A 4 -13.67 -12.64 -3.87
CA LEU A 4 -14.26 -11.30 -4.09
C LEU A 4 -14.30 -10.49 -2.79
N ARG A 5 -14.56 -11.15 -1.66
CA ARG A 5 -14.62 -10.52 -0.35
C ARG A 5 -13.24 -10.05 0.13
N TYR A 6 -12.20 -10.86 -0.07
CA TYR A 6 -10.82 -10.43 0.21
C TYR A 6 -10.35 -9.32 -0.71
N PHE A 7 -10.68 -9.40 -2.00
CA PHE A 7 -10.40 -8.34 -2.96
C PHE A 7 -11.02 -7.00 -2.52
N LEU A 8 -12.30 -7.01 -2.11
CA LEU A 8 -12.98 -5.80 -1.61
C LEU A 8 -12.39 -5.27 -0.31
N TYR A 9 -11.93 -6.12 0.62
CA TYR A 9 -11.24 -5.66 1.82
C TYR A 9 -9.92 -4.97 1.50
N VAL A 10 -9.14 -5.55 0.58
CA VAL A 10 -7.85 -5.01 0.16
C VAL A 10 -8.04 -3.71 -0.62
N LEU A 11 -9.01 -3.66 -1.52
CA LEU A 11 -9.38 -2.46 -2.26
C LEU A 11 -9.85 -1.34 -1.30
N GLY A 12 -10.70 -1.68 -0.33
CA GLY A 12 -11.17 -0.74 0.69
C GLY A 12 -10.03 -0.19 1.55
N ALA A 13 -9.10 -1.06 1.98
CA ALA A 13 -7.92 -0.65 2.74
C ALA A 13 -7.00 0.27 1.91
N ALA A 14 -6.81 -0.02 0.61
CA ALA A 14 -6.02 0.81 -0.28
C ALA A 14 -6.65 2.20 -0.49
N LEU A 15 -7.97 2.26 -0.68
CA LEU A 15 -8.71 3.52 -0.80
C LEU A 15 -8.66 4.33 0.50
N LEU A 16 -8.82 3.69 1.66
CA LEU A 16 -8.67 4.32 2.97
C LEU A 16 -7.26 4.88 3.16
N SER A 17 -6.23 4.12 2.78
CA SER A 17 -4.83 4.58 2.83
C SER A 17 -4.60 5.81 1.95
N ALA A 18 -5.21 5.86 0.76
CA ALA A 18 -5.12 7.01 -0.13
C ALA A 18 -5.78 8.26 0.47
N VAL A 19 -6.95 8.11 1.09
CA VAL A 19 -7.65 9.22 1.79
C VAL A 19 -6.81 9.72 2.96
N VAL A 20 -6.26 8.82 3.78
CA VAL A 20 -5.42 9.19 4.92
C VAL A 20 -4.15 9.92 4.47
N GLY A 21 -3.49 9.45 3.41
CA GLY A 21 -2.32 10.11 2.83
C GLY A 21 -2.63 11.52 2.29
N GLY A 22 -3.77 11.67 1.61
CA GLY A 22 -4.24 12.97 1.12
C GLY A 22 -4.57 13.96 2.24
N VAL A 23 -5.24 13.51 3.30
CA VAL A 23 -5.53 14.33 4.49
C VAL A 23 -4.24 14.74 5.19
N PHE A 24 -3.31 13.80 5.41
CA PHE A 24 -2.03 14.09 6.05
C PHE A 24 -1.24 15.16 5.29
N ALA A 25 -1.09 15.02 3.98
CA ALA A 25 -0.36 16.00 3.17
C ALA A 25 -1.06 17.38 3.13
N SER A 26 -2.40 17.39 3.16
CA SER A 26 -3.19 18.63 3.25
C SER A 26 -2.94 19.36 4.56
N VAL A 27 -2.90 18.64 5.69
CA VAL A 27 -2.58 19.20 7.01
C VAL A 27 -1.14 19.73 7.04
N VAL A 28 -0.17 18.98 6.50
CA VAL A 28 1.22 19.43 6.38
C VAL A 28 1.33 20.73 5.59
N ALA A 29 0.57 20.88 4.50
CA ALA A 29 0.55 22.11 3.71
C ALA A 29 -0.05 23.32 4.43
N LEU A 30 -1.02 23.10 5.32
CA LEU A 30 -1.60 24.16 6.15
C LEU A 30 -0.65 24.58 7.28
N VAL A 31 0.03 23.64 7.92
CA VAL A 31 0.94 23.90 9.05
C VAL A 31 2.30 24.43 8.56
N SER A 32 2.81 23.91 7.45
CA SER A 32 4.15 24.22 6.94
C SER A 32 4.16 24.33 5.42
N PRO A 33 3.62 25.43 4.86
CA PRO A 33 3.57 25.65 3.41
C PRO A 33 4.97 25.78 2.79
N GLU A 34 5.97 26.23 3.55
CA GLU A 34 7.37 26.35 3.10
C GLU A 34 8.02 25.00 2.82
N PHE A 35 7.72 23.99 3.66
CA PHE A 35 8.16 22.61 3.45
C PHE A 35 7.60 22.04 2.14
N VAL A 36 6.31 22.29 1.86
CA VAL A 36 5.67 21.85 0.62
C VAL A 36 6.24 22.57 -0.60
N LYS A 37 6.48 23.89 -0.48
CA LYS A 37 7.12 24.67 -1.54
C LYS A 37 8.52 24.16 -1.87
N GLY A 38 9.32 23.86 -0.86
CA GLY A 38 10.69 23.37 -1.02
C GLY A 38 10.78 21.94 -1.57
N LEU A 39 9.89 21.04 -1.14
CA LEU A 39 9.94 19.64 -1.56
C LEU A 39 9.33 19.37 -2.94
N PHE A 40 8.30 20.10 -3.31
CA PHE A 40 7.50 19.76 -4.49
C PHE A 40 7.43 20.88 -5.54
N SER A 41 7.98 22.07 -5.28
CA SER A 41 8.02 23.18 -6.23
C SER A 41 6.68 23.44 -6.96
N PRO A 42 5.58 23.67 -6.21
CA PRO A 42 4.27 23.92 -6.80
C PRO A 42 4.30 25.12 -7.76
N PRO A 43 3.52 25.10 -8.86
CA PRO A 43 3.39 26.23 -9.77
C PRO A 43 2.94 27.50 -9.02
N ASN A 44 3.45 28.67 -9.42
CA ASN A 44 3.24 29.96 -8.73
C ASN A 44 1.76 30.34 -8.53
N ASP A 45 0.85 29.84 -9.37
CA ASP A 45 -0.59 30.13 -9.32
C ASP A 45 -1.44 28.98 -8.73
N ALA A 46 -0.82 27.89 -8.25
CA ALA A 46 -1.55 26.76 -7.71
C ALA A 46 -1.87 26.92 -6.22
N SER A 47 -3.08 26.56 -5.81
CA SER A 47 -3.43 26.48 -4.38
C SER A 47 -2.63 25.36 -3.69
N LEU A 48 -1.71 25.77 -2.81
CA LEU A 48 -0.80 24.89 -2.06
C LEU A 48 -1.49 23.71 -1.34
N PRO A 49 -2.64 23.89 -0.65
CA PRO A 49 -3.32 22.78 0.01
C PRO A 49 -3.83 21.75 -1.00
N ARG A 50 -4.32 22.21 -2.16
CA ARG A 50 -4.84 21.33 -3.22
C ARG A 50 -3.72 20.54 -3.88
N TYR A 51 -2.58 21.19 -4.10
CA TYR A 51 -1.41 20.55 -4.69
C TYR A 51 -0.83 19.49 -3.73
N ALA A 52 -0.67 19.82 -2.45
CA ALA A 52 -0.23 18.86 -1.44
C ALA A 52 -1.23 17.71 -1.24
N ALA A 53 -2.54 17.98 -1.28
CA ALA A 53 -3.57 16.94 -1.24
C ALA A 53 -3.42 15.96 -2.41
N ALA A 54 -3.22 16.46 -3.63
CA ALA A 54 -3.03 15.64 -4.82
C ALA A 54 -1.77 14.77 -4.72
N VAL A 55 -0.65 15.35 -4.28
CA VAL A 55 0.60 14.62 -4.06
C VAL A 55 0.44 13.56 -2.97
N GLY A 56 -0.21 13.91 -1.85
CA GLY A 56 -0.50 12.99 -0.75
C GLY A 56 -1.41 11.84 -1.15
N MET A 57 -2.39 12.07 -2.01
CA MET A 57 -3.23 11.01 -2.57
C MET A 57 -2.42 10.06 -3.46
N ILE A 58 -1.55 10.59 -4.33
CA ILE A 58 -0.68 9.78 -5.20
C ILE A 58 0.24 8.90 -4.35
N TRP A 59 0.94 9.50 -3.38
CA TRP A 59 1.82 8.77 -2.47
C TRP A 59 1.05 7.75 -1.61
N GLY A 60 -0.13 8.12 -1.10
CA GLY A 60 -0.98 7.22 -0.32
C GLY A 60 -1.42 5.97 -1.10
N VAL A 61 -1.69 6.11 -2.40
CA VAL A 61 -1.98 4.97 -3.29
C VAL A 61 -0.73 4.10 -3.50
N PHE A 62 0.43 4.69 -3.77
CA PHE A 62 1.66 3.91 -3.97
C PHE A 62 2.10 3.16 -2.72
N ILE A 63 2.02 3.79 -1.55
CA ILE A 63 2.32 3.14 -0.26
C ILE A 63 1.30 2.03 0.01
N GLY A 64 0.00 2.30 -0.17
CA GLY A 64 -1.04 1.29 0.01
C GLY A 64 -0.86 0.08 -0.91
N ALA A 65 -0.59 0.32 -2.19
CA ALA A 65 -0.30 -0.73 -3.17
C ALA A 65 0.99 -1.49 -2.85
N GLY A 66 2.04 -0.79 -2.40
CA GLY A 66 3.30 -1.40 -1.98
C GLY A 66 3.14 -2.33 -0.78
N VAL A 67 2.43 -1.87 0.27
CA VAL A 67 2.15 -2.69 1.46
C VAL A 67 1.27 -3.89 1.11
N MET A 68 0.24 -3.70 0.28
CA MET A 68 -0.60 -4.78 -0.22
C MET A 68 0.23 -5.83 -0.99
N GLY A 69 1.06 -5.39 -1.95
CA GLY A 69 1.92 -6.27 -2.73
C GLY A 69 2.89 -7.05 -1.85
N PHE A 70 3.47 -6.39 -0.85
CA PHE A 70 4.35 -7.01 0.13
C PHE A 70 3.62 -8.08 0.97
N CYS A 71 2.43 -7.77 1.50
CA CYS A 71 1.63 -8.73 2.25
C CYS A 71 1.23 -9.95 1.41
N LEU A 72 0.76 -9.74 0.18
CA LEU A 72 0.43 -10.83 -0.74
C LEU A 72 1.66 -11.67 -1.10
N GLY A 73 2.81 -11.03 -1.30
CA GLY A 73 4.10 -11.69 -1.52
C GLY A 73 4.49 -12.58 -0.34
N LEU A 74 4.40 -12.07 0.89
CA LEU A 74 4.69 -12.85 2.10
C LEU A 74 3.75 -14.04 2.25
N VAL A 75 2.44 -13.86 2.05
CA VAL A 75 1.47 -14.97 2.10
C VAL A 75 1.84 -16.04 1.07
N THR A 76 2.15 -15.62 -0.16
CA THR A 76 2.54 -16.53 -1.25
C THR A 76 3.82 -17.29 -0.92
N LEU A 77 4.85 -16.61 -0.40
CA LEU A 77 6.10 -17.23 0.04
C LEU A 77 5.87 -18.24 1.17
N VAL A 78 5.04 -17.92 2.16
CA VAL A 78 4.70 -18.83 3.26
C VAL A 78 3.94 -20.06 2.74
N GLN A 79 3.01 -19.88 1.80
CA GLN A 79 2.29 -21.01 1.18
C GLN A 79 3.22 -21.90 0.35
N MET A 80 4.13 -21.30 -0.44
CA MET A 80 5.16 -22.04 -1.17
C MET A 80 6.08 -22.80 -0.24
N ALA A 81 6.59 -22.16 0.82
CA ALA A 81 7.47 -22.80 1.80
C ALA A 81 6.77 -24.00 2.45
N ARG A 82 5.50 -23.85 2.86
CA ARG A 82 4.67 -24.94 3.41
C ARG A 82 4.49 -26.09 2.41
N ALA A 83 4.17 -25.78 1.15
CA ALA A 83 4.00 -26.79 0.11
C ALA A 83 5.29 -27.57 -0.16
N LEU A 84 6.44 -26.89 -0.20
CA LEU A 84 7.75 -27.52 -0.38
C LEU A 84 8.14 -28.38 0.83
N THR A 85 7.91 -27.92 2.06
CA THR A 85 8.14 -28.74 3.26
C THR A 85 7.23 -29.96 3.34
N LYS A 86 5.96 -29.84 2.90
CA LYS A 86 5.02 -30.96 2.85
C LYS A 86 5.46 -32.00 1.83
N LYS A 87 5.81 -31.56 0.60
CA LYS A 87 6.32 -32.44 -0.46
C LYS A 87 7.57 -33.20 -0.02
N LYS A 88 8.48 -32.54 0.68
CA LYS A 88 9.71 -33.16 1.21
C LYS A 88 9.45 -34.17 2.35
N GLY A 89 8.32 -34.07 3.05
CA GLY A 89 7.91 -35.04 4.07
C GLY A 89 7.28 -36.29 3.47
N GLU A 90 6.55 -36.14 2.36
CA GLU A 90 5.90 -37.24 1.63
C GLU A 90 6.93 -38.10 0.86
N ASP A 91 7.93 -37.47 0.21
CA ASP A 91 9.06 -38.17 -0.44
C ASP A 91 9.98 -38.92 0.55
N ARG A 92 9.81 -38.71 1.85
CA ARG A 92 10.65 -39.30 2.92
C ARG A 92 9.94 -40.38 3.73
N ALA A 93 8.70 -40.72 3.38
CA ALA A 93 8.05 -41.92 3.90
C ALA A 93 8.42 -43.08 2.95
N PRO A 94 9.47 -43.87 3.26
CA PRO A 94 9.70 -45.10 2.52
C PRO A 94 8.52 -46.04 2.74
N ASP A 95 8.14 -46.69 1.65
CA ASP A 95 7.14 -47.75 1.56
C ASP A 95 7.25 -48.71 2.76
N VAL A 96 6.18 -48.79 3.56
CA VAL A 96 5.93 -49.88 4.51
C VAL A 96 4.76 -50.69 3.99
#